data_AF-A0A1F9NJN9-F1
#
_entry.id   AF-A0A1F9NJN9-F1
#
_cell.length_a   1.000
_cell.length_b   1.000
_cell.length_c   1.000
_cell.angle_alpha   90.00
_cell.angle_beta   90.00
_cell.angle_gamma   90.00
#
_symmetry.space_group_name_H-M   'P 1'
#
loop_
_entity.id
_entity.type
_entity.pdbx_description
1 polymer ?
#
loop_
_entity_poly.entity_id
_entity_poly.type
_entity_poly.pdbx_seq_one_letter_code
_entity_poly.pdbx_strand_id
1 'polypeptide(L)' 'MKIQKIRSIAKEMGVKSSRISKGEMIRAIQEAEGNFPCFGTARDGFCDREDCMWKADCLPPG' A
#
# COMPACT_ATOMS: atom_id res chain seq x y z
N MET A 1 4.34 8.43 -1.39
CA MET A 1 4.48 8.47 0.08
C MET A 1 5.86 8.02 0.54
N LYS A 2 6.46 8.72 1.52
CA LYS A 2 7.75 8.33 2.12
C LYS A 2 7.60 7.07 2.99
N ILE A 3 8.59 6.19 2.97
CA ILE A 3 8.54 4.89 3.69
C ILE A 3 8.35 5.04 5.21
N GLN A 4 8.82 6.13 5.80
CA GLN A 4 8.62 6.42 7.23
C GLN A 4 7.13 6.56 7.58
N LYS A 5 6.34 7.23 6.72
CA LYS A 5 4.90 7.39 6.95
C LYS A 5 4.16 6.05 6.82
N ILE A 6 4.58 5.21 5.87
CA ILE A 6 4.02 3.85 5.70
C ILE A 6 4.27 3.01 6.96
N ARG A 7 5.48 3.09 7.53
CA ARG A 7 5.81 2.41 8.80
C ARG A 7 4.96 2.91 9.97
N SER A 8 4.65 4.21 10.04
CA SER A 8 3.73 4.75 11.05
C SER A 8 2.34 4.14 10.92
N ILE A 9 1.77 4.09 9.70
CA ILE A 9 0.47 3.48 9.44
C ILE A 9 0.47 1.99 9.81
N ALA A 10 1.50 1.24 9.37
CA ALA A 10 1.64 -0.17 9.73
C ALA A 10 1.66 -0.37 11.26
N LYS A 11 2.41 0.48 11.98
CA LYS A 11 2.48 0.41 13.45
C LYS A 11 1.13 0.70 14.11
N GLU A 12 0.41 1.71 13.64
CA GLU A 12 -0.94 2.06 14.13
C GLU A 12 -1.92 0.90 13.97
N MET A 13 -1.73 0.08 12.94
CA MET A 13 -2.57 -1.09 12.63
C MET A 13 -2.05 -2.41 13.19
N GLY A 14 -0.94 -2.41 13.95
CA GLY A 14 -0.33 -3.64 14.47
C GLY A 14 0.35 -4.52 13.41
N VAL A 15 0.60 -4.00 12.21
CA VAL A 15 1.25 -4.70 11.10
C VAL A 15 2.77 -4.67 11.26
N LYS A 16 3.41 -5.84 11.10
CA LYS A 16 4.88 -5.94 11.13
C LYS A 16 5.49 -5.31 9.87
N SER A 17 6.32 -4.29 10.06
CA SER A 17 6.94 -3.52 8.97
C SER A 17 8.46 -3.73 8.84
N SER A 18 9.04 -4.65 9.61
CA SER A 18 10.48 -4.91 9.63
C SER A 18 10.88 -5.94 8.57
N ARG A 19 12.01 -5.72 7.90
CA ARG A 19 12.60 -6.62 6.89
C ARG A 19 11.70 -6.95 5.68
N ILE A 20 10.68 -6.14 5.41
CA ILE A 20 9.82 -6.27 4.23
C ILE A 20 9.95 -5.03 3.33
N SER A 21 9.71 -5.21 2.03
CA SER A 21 9.68 -4.15 1.04
C SER A 21 8.53 -3.18 1.29
N LYS A 22 8.60 -2.01 0.63
CA LYS A 22 7.51 -1.03 0.62
C LYS A 22 6.19 -1.65 0.12
N GLY A 23 6.26 -2.45 -0.96
CA GLY A 23 5.08 -3.07 -1.54
C GLY A 23 4.44 -4.11 -0.62
N GLU A 24 5.25 -4.97 0.01
CA GLU A 24 4.76 -5.94 1.00
C GLU A 24 4.13 -5.24 2.21
N MET A 25 4.73 -4.15 2.68
CA MET A 25 4.19 -3.38 3.80
C MET A 25 2.82 -2.79 3.48
N ILE A 26 2.64 -2.24 2.28
CA ILE A 26 1.36 -1.69 1.86
C ILE A 26 0.30 -2.80 1.73
N ARG A 27 0.66 -3.95 1.16
CA ARG A 27 -0.26 -5.10 1.06
C ARG A 27 -0.70 -5.61 2.42
N ALA A 28 0.22 -5.72 3.38
CA ALA A 28 -0.11 -6.11 4.74
C ALA A 28 -1.01 -5.08 5.45
N ILE A 29 -0.85 -3.78 5.16
CA ILE A 29 -1.77 -2.74 5.62
C ILE A 29 -3.16 -2.93 4.98
N GLN A 30 -3.24 -3.14 3.66
CA GLN A 30 -4.51 -3.39 2.96
C GLN A 30 -5.26 -4.59 3.56
N GLU A 31 -4.57 -5.69 3.87
CA GLU A 31 -5.17 -6.84 4.56
C GLU A 31 -5.70 -6.46 5.95
N ALA A 32 -4.93 -5.68 6.72
CA ALA A 32 -5.35 -5.20 8.04
C ALA A 32 -6.54 -4.23 7.99
N GLU A 33 -6.72 -3.50 6.88
CA GLU A 33 -7.89 -2.65 6.63
C GLU A 33 -9.14 -3.47 6.24
N GLY A 34 -8.99 -4.79 6.01
CA GLY A 34 -10.04 -5.64 5.45
C GLY A 34 -10.19 -5.49 3.92
N ASN A 35 -9.24 -4.81 3.27
CA ASN A 35 -9.18 -4.64 1.83
C ASN A 35 -8.44 -5.80 1.14
N PHE A 36 -8.69 -5.98 -0.15
CA PHE A 36 -7.87 -6.86 -0.99
C PHE A 36 -6.46 -6.25 -1.18
N PRO A 37 -5.36 -7.01 -0.99
CA PRO A 37 -3.98 -6.52 -1.09
C PRO A 37 -3.51 -6.24 -2.53
N CYS A 38 -4.18 -5.33 -3.23
CA CYS A 38 -3.98 -5.02 -4.65
C CYS A 38 -2.77 -4.15 -4.99
N PHE A 39 -1.95 -3.75 -4.02
CA PHE A 39 -0.84 -2.84 -4.32
C PHE A 39 0.09 -3.39 -5.42
N GLY A 40 0.26 -2.61 -6.49
CA GLY A 40 1.07 -2.95 -7.66
C GLY A 40 0.45 -3.98 -8.63
N THR A 41 -0.84 -4.32 -8.49
CA THR A 41 -1.51 -5.25 -9.43
C THR A 41 -2.11 -4.54 -10.65
N ALA A 42 -2.32 -3.22 -10.57
CA ALA A 42 -2.84 -2.38 -11.66
C ALA A 42 -1.77 -2.12 -12.74
N ARG A 43 -1.40 -3.17 -13.48
CA ARG A 43 -0.31 -3.14 -14.47
C ARG A 43 -0.63 -2.31 -15.71
N ASP A 44 -1.91 -2.16 -16.03
CA ASP A 44 -2.37 -1.40 -17.20
C ASP A 44 -2.41 0.12 -16.93
N GLY A 45 -1.88 0.58 -15.78
CA GLY A 45 -1.85 1.99 -15.40
C GLY A 45 -3.19 2.55 -14.93
N PHE A 46 -4.24 1.73 -14.87
CA PHE A 46 -5.58 2.13 -14.48
C PHE A 46 -6.04 1.48 -13.18
N CYS A 47 -6.65 2.27 -12.29
CA CYS A 47 -7.32 1.82 -11.07
C CYS A 47 -8.52 2.74 -10.80
N ASP A 48 -9.70 2.14 -10.73
CA ASP A 48 -11.00 2.80 -10.55
C ASP A 48 -11.28 3.19 -9.09
N ARG A 49 -10.52 2.64 -8.12
CA ARG A 49 -10.60 3.03 -6.72
C ARG A 49 -10.17 4.49 -6.55
N GLU A 50 -11.12 5.33 -6.18
CA GLU A 50 -10.89 6.76 -5.90
C GLU A 50 -10.38 6.98 -4.47
N ASP A 51 -10.80 6.12 -3.55
CA ASP A 51 -10.55 6.19 -2.11
C ASP A 51 -9.27 5.46 -1.64
N CYS A 52 -8.28 5.33 -2.52
CA CYS A 52 -7.05 4.59 -2.21
C CYS A 52 -5.89 5.55 -1.91
N MET A 53 -5.49 5.66 -0.63
CA MET A 53 -4.36 6.50 -0.24
C MET A 53 -3.02 6.06 -0.86
N TRP A 54 -2.94 4.80 -1.32
CA TRP A 54 -1.75 4.20 -1.92
C TRP A 54 -1.65 4.47 -3.43
N LYS A 55 -2.68 5.04 -4.06
CA LYS A 55 -2.81 5.15 -5.53
C LYS A 55 -1.60 5.81 -6.19
N ALA A 56 -1.11 6.91 -5.62
CA ALA A 56 0.06 7.63 -6.14
C ALA A 56 1.39 6.84 -6.06
N ASP A 57 1.50 5.86 -5.15
CA ASP A 57 2.65 4.95 -5.08
C ASP A 57 2.42 3.64 -5.83
N CYS A 58 1.17 3.33 -6.16
CA CYS A 58 0.73 2.06 -6.74
C CYS A 58 0.81 2.09 -8.26
N LEU A 59 0.36 3.19 -8.88
CA LEU A 59 0.34 3.33 -10.33
C LEU A 59 1.71 3.77 -10.85
N PRO A 60 2.16 3.22 -12.00
CA PRO A 60 3.35 3.71 -12.67
C PRO A 60 3.18 5.19 -13.05
N PRO A 61 4.26 5.98 -13.10
CA PRO A 61 4.19 7.31 -13.68
C PRO A 61 3.69 7.21 -15.13
N GLY A 62 2.70 8.04 -15.47
CA GLY A 62 2.17 8.15 -16.82
C GLY A 62 3.13 8.84 -17.79
#